data_AF-A0A9E1YS66-F1
#
_entry.id   AF-A0A9E1YS66-F1
#
_cell.length_a   1.000
_cell.length_b   1.000
_cell.length_c   1.000
_cell.angle_alpha   90.00
_cell.angle_beta   90.00
_cell.angle_gamma   90.00
#
_symmetry.space_group_name_H-M   'P 1'
#
loop_
_entity.id
_entity.type
_entity.pdbx_description
1 polymer ?
#
loop_
_entity_poly.entity_id
_entity_poly.type
_entity_poly.pdbx_seq_one_letter_code
_entity_poly.pdbx_strand_id
1 'polypeptide(L)' 'MAPRPSLSVVIPTYNRPELLARCLEGFAGQTVPPESLEIVIVDDGSD' A
#
# COMPACT_ATOMS: atom_id res chain seq x y z
N MET A 1 -1.89 6.15 21.95
CA MET A 1 -1.02 6.47 20.80
C MET A 1 -0.83 5.17 20.03
N ALA A 2 -1.18 5.11 18.74
CA ALA A 2 -0.86 3.91 17.95
C ALA A 2 0.67 3.83 17.75
N PRO A 3 1.26 2.63 17.65
CA PRO A 3 2.66 2.47 17.28
C PRO A 3 2.93 3.17 15.95
N ARG A 4 4.12 3.77 15.80
CA ARG A 4 4.52 4.30 14.48
C ARG A 4 4.97 3.11 13.62
N PRO A 5 4.53 3.03 12.35
CA PRO A 5 5.03 2.01 11.44
C PRO A 5 6.54 2.19 11.26
N SER A 6 7.27 1.07 11.14
CA SER A 6 8.70 1.09 10.85
C SER A 6 8.99 1.32 9.37
N LEU A 7 8.02 1.04 8.50
CA LEU A 7 8.12 1.17 7.05
C LEU A 7 6.83 1.77 6.50
N SER A 8 6.97 2.83 5.71
CA SER A 8 5.89 3.40 4.91
C SER A 8 6.20 3.20 3.42
N VAL A 9 5.26 2.63 2.68
CA VAL A 9 5.33 2.44 1.22
C VAL A 9 4.34 3.40 0.57
N VAL A 10 4.83 4.26 -0.32
CA VAL A 10 3.99 5.19 -1.08
C VAL A 10 3.83 4.68 -2.50
N ILE A 11 2.58 4.48 -2.93
CA ILE A 11 2.24 3.94 -4.25
C ILE A 11 1.43 4.98 -5.02
N PRO A 12 2.05 5.77 -5.90
CA PRO A 12 1.32 6.57 -6.87
C PRO A 12 0.73 5.68 -7.97
N THR A 13 -0.51 5.93 -8.36
CA THR A 13 -1.21 5.17 -9.40
C THR A 13 -2.16 6.07 -10.19
N TYR A 14 -2.43 5.70 -11.43
CA TYR A 14 -3.37 6.37 -12.34
C TYR A 14 -3.94 5.34 -13.30
N ASN A 15 -5.27 5.21 -13.38
CA ASN A 15 -6.00 4.34 -14.31
C ASN A 15 -5.47 2.89 -14.37
N ARG A 16 -5.11 2.31 -13.21
CA ARG A 16 -4.49 0.97 -13.10
C ARG A 16 -5.08 0.11 -11.95
N PRO A 17 -6.41 -0.06 -11.84
CA PRO A 17 -7.02 -0.76 -10.71
C PRO A 17 -6.57 -2.22 -10.59
N GLU A 18 -6.42 -2.96 -11.69
CA GLU A 18 -6.03 -4.38 -11.64
C GLU A 18 -4.57 -4.56 -11.23
N LEU A 19 -3.68 -3.66 -11.67
CA LEU A 19 -2.28 -3.71 -11.27
C LEU A 19 -2.11 -3.31 -9.80
N LEU A 20 -2.86 -2.30 -9.34
CA LEU A 20 -2.89 -1.92 -7.93
C LEU A 20 -3.37 -3.10 -7.07
N ALA A 21 -4.44 -3.79 -7.47
CA ALA A 21 -4.95 -4.96 -6.76
C ALA A 21 -3.87 -6.05 -6.62
N ARG A 22 -3.23 -6.43 -7.72
CA ARG A 22 -2.13 -7.41 -7.70
C ARG A 22 -0.94 -6.98 -6.84
N CYS A 23 -0.63 -5.68 -6.82
CA CYS A 23 0.41 -5.12 -5.97
C CYS A 23 0.05 -5.28 -4.48
N LEU A 24 -1.18 -4.94 -4.11
CA LEU A 24 -1.68 -5.05 -2.73
C LEU A 24 -1.81 -6.50 -2.26
N GLU A 25 -2.15 -7.43 -3.15
CA GLU A 25 -2.11 -8.88 -2.85
C GLU A 25 -0.71 -9.33 -2.43
N GLY A 26 0.33 -8.81 -3.11
CA GLY A 26 1.73 -9.09 -2.75
C GLY A 26 2.11 -8.58 -1.36
N PHE A 27 1.58 -7.42 -0.95
CA PHE A 27 1.77 -6.88 0.39
C PHE A 27 0.98 -7.66 1.46
N ALA A 28 -0.24 -8.07 1.15
CA ALA A 28 -1.07 -8.87 2.06
C ALA A 28 -0.45 -10.25 2.38
N GLY A 29 0.38 -10.79 1.48
CA GLY A 29 1.10 -12.05 1.67
C GLY A 29 2.45 -11.93 2.40
N GLN A 30 2.86 -10.75 2.85
CA GLN A 30 4.15 -10.57 3.54
C GLN A 30 4.12 -11.10 4.98
N THR A 31 5.30 -11.47 5.49
CA THR A 31 5.49 -11.89 6.89
C THR A 31 5.72 -10.71 7.85
N VAL A 32 5.83 -9.49 7.33
CA VAL A 32 5.96 -8.26 8.12
C VAL A 32 4.68 -8.05 8.92
N PRO A 33 4.76 -7.75 10.23
CA PRO A 33 3.57 -7.47 11.03
C PRO A 33 2.79 -6.26 10.49
N PRO A 34 1.45 -6.34 10.35
CA PRO A 34 0.63 -5.26 9.81
C PRO A 34 0.81 -3.93 10.54
N GLU A 35 1.01 -3.96 11.87
CA GLU A 35 1.24 -2.78 12.70
C GLU A 35 2.57 -2.06 12.42
N SER A 36 3.50 -2.72 11.71
CA SER A 36 4.82 -2.19 11.37
C SER A 36 4.89 -1.65 9.93
N LEU A 37 3.83 -1.85 9.13
CA LEU A 37 3.75 -1.50 7.73
C LEU A 37 2.59 -0.51 7.47
N GLU A 38 2.89 0.59 6.82
CA GLU A 38 1.90 1.53 6.29
C GLU A 38 1.98 1.56 4.77
N ILE A 39 0.83 1.50 4.10
CA ILE A 39 0.74 1.63 2.64
C ILE A 39 -0.13 2.84 2.35
N VAL A 40 0.45 3.84 1.69
CA VAL A 40 -0.23 5.07 1.27
C VAL A 40 -0.40 5.03 -0.24
N ILE A 41 -1.64 4.95 -0.70
CA ILE A 41 -1.98 4.97 -2.12
C ILE A 41 -2.30 6.42 -2.50
N VAL A 42 -1.62 6.91 -3.53
CA VAL A 42 -1.87 8.22 -4.12
C VAL A 42 -2.49 8.00 -5.49
N ASP A 43 -3.80 8.17 -5.59
CA ASP A 43 -4.47 8.21 -6.88
C ASP A 43 -4.26 9.58 -7.54
N ASP A 44 -3.64 9.59 -8.72
CA ASP A 44 -3.30 10.81 -9.47
C ASP A 44 -4.47 11.25 -10.38
N GLY A 45 -5.68 11.24 -9.84
CA GLY A 45 -6.89 11.67 -10.54
C GLY A 45 -7.35 10.71 -11.64
N SER A 46 -7.47 9.42 -11.31
CA SER A 46 -8.04 8.43 -12.24
C SER A 46 -9.46 8.80 -12.66
N ASP A 47 -9.86 8.35 -13.86
CA ASP A 47 -11.18 8.64 -14.47
C ASP A 47 -12.32 7.79 -13.90
#